data_AF-A0A2W1AG23-F1
#
_entry.id   AF-A0A2W1AG23-F1
#
_cell.length_a   1.000
_cell.length_b   1.000
_cell.length_c   1.000
_cell.angle_alpha   90.00
_cell.angle_beta   90.00
_cell.angle_gamma   90.00
#
_symmetry.space_group_name_H-M   'P 1'
#
loop_
_entity.id
_entity.type
_entity.pdbx_description
1 polymer ?
#
loop_
_entity_poly.entity_id
_entity_poly.type
_entity_poly.pdbx_seq_one_letter_code
_entity_poly.pdbx_strand_id
1 'polypeptide(L)'
;MFEAGDSIRGLGIDIEFPLVRIIGYRGWTKHGITKDLAARFTEPILHAYGINYYLIESNDDVERISETFEEAERSRRPVASLLGAEYS
;
A
#
# COMPACT_ATOMS: atom_id res chain seq x y z
N MET A 1 -13.13 4.14 -6.61
CA MET A 1 -12.42 2.95 -6.12
C MET A 1 -12.62 1.73 -7.01
N PHE A 2 -13.80 1.53 -7.63
CA PHE A 2 -14.04 0.40 -8.53
C PHE A 2 -13.25 0.46 -9.85
N GLU A 3 -13.16 1.61 -10.51
CA GLU A 3 -12.36 1.78 -11.74
C GLU A 3 -10.86 1.48 -11.54
N ALA A 4 -10.28 1.97 -10.44
CA ALA A 4 -8.88 1.66 -10.08
C ALA A 4 -8.70 0.21 -9.61
N GLY A 5 -9.72 -0.38 -8.97
CA GLY A 5 -9.70 -1.78 -8.51
C GLY A 5 -9.69 -2.79 -9.66
N ASP A 6 -10.40 -2.50 -10.75
CA ASP A 6 -10.39 -3.35 -11.94
C ASP A 6 -9.05 -3.26 -12.68
N SER A 7 -8.46 -2.06 -12.75
CA SER A 7 -7.11 -1.88 -13.27
C SER A 7 -6.05 -2.63 -12.45
N ILE A 8 -6.18 -2.67 -11.12
CA ILE A 8 -5.26 -3.41 -10.23
C ILE A 8 -5.41 -4.92 -10.41
N ARG A 9 -6.64 -5.41 -10.56
CA ARG A 9 -6.90 -6.81 -10.84
C ARG A 9 -6.36 -7.20 -12.22
N GLY A 10 -6.75 -6.47 -13.27
CA GLY A 10 -6.41 -6.77 -14.66
C GLY A 10 -4.93 -6.57 -14.98
N LEU A 11 -4.32 -5.45 -14.57
CA LEU A 11 -2.92 -5.14 -14.87
C LEU A 11 -1.93 -5.71 -13.86
N GLY A 12 -2.33 -5.92 -12.61
CA GLY A 12 -1.43 -6.35 -11.54
C GLY A 12 -1.52 -7.84 -11.23
N ILE A 13 -2.73 -8.35 -11.04
CA ILE A 13 -2.97 -9.71 -10.55
C ILE A 13 -3.07 -10.71 -11.71
N ASP A 14 -3.83 -10.37 -12.76
CA ASP A 14 -4.17 -11.32 -13.83
C ASP A 14 -3.03 -11.46 -14.88
N ILE A 15 -2.18 -10.45 -15.06
CA ILE A 15 -1.03 -10.49 -15.99
C ILE A 15 0.34 -10.54 -15.30
N GLU A 16 0.35 -10.73 -13.97
CA GLU A 16 1.58 -10.84 -13.15
C GLU A 16 2.57 -9.70 -13.40
N PHE A 17 2.10 -8.45 -13.45
CA PHE A 17 2.96 -7.29 -13.67
C PHE A 17 3.49 -6.77 -12.32
N PRO A 18 4.82 -6.56 -12.20
CA PRO A 18 5.40 -5.97 -11.00
C PRO A 18 4.98 -4.49 -10.92
N LEU A 19 4.13 -4.17 -9.94
CA LEU A 19 3.59 -2.83 -9.76
C LEU A 19 3.79 -2.36 -8.32
N VAL A 20 4.47 -1.23 -8.15
CA VAL A 20 4.56 -0.55 -6.86
C VAL A 20 3.50 0.53 -6.73
N ARG A 21 2.77 0.53 -5.61
CA ARG A 21 1.75 1.52 -5.28
C ARG A 21 2.17 2.36 -4.09
N ILE A 22 2.46 3.64 -4.31
CA ILE A 22 2.71 4.59 -3.21
C ILE A 22 1.38 5.20 -2.78
N ILE A 23 0.98 4.99 -1.53
CA ILE A 23 -0.32 5.41 -0.99
C ILE A 23 -0.09 6.31 0.21
N GLY A 24 -0.58 7.54 0.16
CA GLY A 24 -0.66 8.41 1.34
C GLY A 24 -1.65 7.83 2.34
N TYR A 25 -1.20 7.44 3.53
CA TYR A 25 -2.04 6.80 4.53
C TYR A 25 -2.74 7.84 5.41
N ARG A 26 -3.71 8.53 4.81
CA ARG A 26 -4.46 9.60 5.49
C ARG A 26 -5.19 9.08 6.72
N GLY A 27 -4.99 9.74 7.85
CA GLY A 27 -5.63 9.39 9.11
C GLY A 27 -5.02 8.14 9.77
N TRP A 28 -3.83 7.72 9.34
CA TRP A 28 -3.01 6.75 10.05
C TRP A 28 -2.77 7.21 11.48
N THR A 29 -2.89 6.29 12.42
CA THR A 29 -2.57 6.50 13.83
C THR A 29 -1.97 5.21 14.36
N LYS A 30 -0.72 5.24 14.84
CA LYS A 30 0.02 4.05 15.26
C LYS A 30 -0.71 3.16 16.27
N HIS A 31 -1.54 3.76 17.13
CA HIS A 31 -2.35 3.06 18.15
C HIS A 31 -3.73 3.70 18.41
N GLY A 32 -4.23 4.51 17.46
CA GLY A 32 -5.45 5.30 17.65
C GLY A 32 -6.69 4.67 17.00
N ILE A 33 -7.87 4.93 17.58
CA ILE A 33 -9.13 4.76 16.86
C ILE A 33 -9.26 5.94 15.91
N THR A 34 -8.89 5.75 14.65
CA THR A 34 -9.10 6.76 13.62
C THR A 34 -10.59 6.91 13.29
N LYS A 35 -11.05 8.16 13.18
CA LYS A 35 -12.37 8.51 12.65
C LYS A 35 -12.34 8.68 11.12
N ASP A 36 -11.16 8.69 10.52
CA ASP A 36 -11.01 8.79 9.07
C ASP A 36 -11.42 7.47 8.41
N LEU A 37 -12.42 7.54 7.53
CA LEU A 37 -12.89 6.36 6.80
C LEU A 37 -11.81 5.80 5.87
N ALA A 38 -10.97 6.66 5.26
CA ALA A 38 -9.88 6.19 4.41
C ALA A 38 -8.92 5.31 5.22
N ALA A 39 -8.57 5.75 6.44
CA ALA A 39 -7.68 5.00 7.30
C ALA A 39 -8.22 3.59 7.64
N ARG A 40 -9.54 3.49 7.85
CA ARG A 40 -10.23 2.24 8.16
C ARG A 40 -10.31 1.26 6.99
N PHE A 41 -10.28 1.76 5.76
CA PHE A 41 -10.46 0.91 4.58
C PHE A 41 -9.16 0.57 3.86
N THR A 42 -8.10 1.38 3.96
CA THR A 42 -6.83 1.16 3.23
C THR A 42 -6.29 -0.25 3.42
N GLU A 43 -6.02 -0.68 4.66
CA GLU A 43 -5.49 -2.02 4.93
C GLU A 43 -6.48 -3.15 4.60
N PRO A 44 -7.77 -3.09 5.01
CA PRO A 44 -8.73 -4.12 4.61
C PRO A 44 -8.86 -4.29 3.10
N ILE A 45 -8.78 -3.21 2.33
CA ILE A 45 -8.79 -3.26 0.87
C ILE A 45 -7.55 -3.98 0.36
N LEU A 46 -6.36 -3.58 0.79
CA LEU A 46 -5.11 -4.23 0.37
C LEU A 46 -5.11 -5.72 0.71
N HIS A 47 -5.56 -6.08 1.91
CA HIS A 47 -5.73 -7.46 2.33
C HIS A 47 -6.73 -8.22 1.45
N ALA A 48 -7.89 -7.63 1.13
CA ALA A 48 -8.89 -8.25 0.26
C ALA A 48 -8.35 -8.51 -1.16
N TYR A 49 -7.46 -7.66 -1.66
CA TYR A 49 -6.78 -7.86 -2.95
C TYR A 49 -5.52 -8.75 -2.86
N GLY A 50 -5.11 -9.19 -1.66
CA GLY A 50 -3.88 -9.95 -1.45
C GLY A 50 -2.62 -9.17 -1.81
N ILE A 51 -2.63 -7.85 -1.57
CA ILE A 51 -1.52 -6.94 -1.85
C ILE A 51 -0.75 -6.74 -0.54
N ASN A 52 0.50 -7.18 -0.52
CA ASN A 52 1.41 -6.90 0.57
C ASN A 52 1.77 -5.42 0.61
N TYR A 53 2.11 -4.93 1.80
CA TYR A 53 2.48 -3.54 1.96
C TYR A 53 3.51 -3.30 3.05
N TYR A 54 4.27 -2.22 2.88
CA TYR A 54 5.23 -1.71 3.85
C TYR A 54 4.75 -0.35 4.37
N LEU A 55 4.74 -0.18 5.69
CA LEU A 55 4.40 1.10 6.31
C LEU A 55 5.67 1.95 6.46
N ILE A 56 5.60 3.23 6.10
CA ILE A 56 6.70 4.19 6.21
C ILE A 56 6.18 5.31 7.11
N GLU A 57 6.66 5.34 8.36
CA GLU A 57 6.22 6.31 9.37
C GLU A 57 7.23 7.44 9.55
N SER A 58 8.50 7.16 9.25
CA SER A 58 9.62 8.08 9.47
C SER A 58 10.65 8.00 8.35
N ASN A 59 11.62 8.93 8.37
CA ASN A 59 12.73 8.91 7.41
C ASN A 59 13.61 7.66 7.54
N ASP A 60 13.63 7.01 8.70
CA ASP A 60 14.39 5.78 8.92
C ASP A 60 13.76 4.58 8.19
N ASP A 61 12.48 4.68 7.80
CA ASP A 61 11.76 3.64 7.07
C ASP A 61 11.89 3.78 5.53
N VAL A 62 12.66 4.75 5.03
CA VAL A 62 12.77 5.04 3.57
C VAL A 62 13.30 3.84 2.78
N GLU A 63 14.15 3.01 3.36
CA GLU A 63 14.66 1.79 2.73
C GLU A 63 13.54 0.81 2.35
N ARG A 64 12.40 0.85 3.05
CA ARG A 64 11.23 0.03 2.73
C ARG A 64 10.62 0.34 1.37
N ILE A 65 10.87 1.51 0.80
CA ILE A 65 10.47 1.80 -0.59
C ILE A 65 11.20 0.85 -1.54
N SER A 66 12.51 0.68 -1.35
CA SER A 66 13.32 -0.24 -2.15
C SER A 66 12.86 -1.69 -1.94
N GLU A 67 12.58 -2.10 -0.70
CA GLU A 67 12.04 -3.43 -0.39
C GLU A 67 10.71 -3.68 -1.12
N THR A 68 9.83 -2.68 -1.21
CA THR A 68 8.57 -2.77 -1.98
C THR A 68 8.83 -3.04 -3.47
N PHE A 69 9.82 -2.37 -4.08
CA PHE A 69 10.20 -2.61 -5.49
C PHE A 69 10.77 -4.01 -5.68
N GLU A 70 11.71 -4.42 -4.82
CA GLU A 70 12.34 -5.74 -4.88
C GLU A 70 11.31 -6.86 -4.72
N GLU A 71 10.35 -6.70 -3.80
CA GLU A 71 9.26 -7.66 -3.64
C GLU A 71 8.38 -7.71 -4.88
N ALA A 72 7.94 -6.56 -5.40
CA ALA A 72 7.07 -6.52 -6.58
C ALA A 72 7.72 -7.20 -7.79
N GLU A 73 9.03 -6.96 -8.01
CA GLU A 73 9.80 -7.62 -9.05
C GLU A 73 9.90 -9.14 -8.84
N ARG A 74 10.27 -9.57 -7.63
CA ARG A 74 10.44 -10.99 -7.28
C ARG A 74 9.13 -11.76 -7.36
N SER A 75 8.05 -11.20 -6.82
CA SER A 75 6.76 -11.86 -6.74
C SER A 75 5.94 -11.70 -8.02
N ARG A 76 6.34 -10.81 -8.94
CA ARG A 76 5.58 -10.46 -10.15
C ARG A 76 4.14 -10.05 -9.81
N ARG A 77 3.96 -9.34 -8.69
CA ARG A 77 2.64 -8.95 -8.16
C ARG A 77 2.67 -7.51 -7.66
N PRO A 78 1.50 -6.88 -7.48
CA PRO A 78 1.44 -5.57 -6.88
C PRO A 78 1.85 -5.59 -5.40
N VAL A 79 2.62 -4.59 -4.99
CA VAL A 79 3.00 -4.33 -3.59
C VAL A 79 2.82 -2.84 -3.31
N ALA A 80 2.47 -2.47 -2.08
CA ALA A 80 2.21 -1.08 -1.70
C ALA A 80 3.19 -0.53 -0.65
N SER A 81 3.48 0.75 -0.74
CA SER A 81 4.13 1.53 0.32
C SER A 81 3.12 2.50 0.90
N LEU A 82 2.80 2.36 2.19
CA LEU A 82 1.89 3.22 2.93
C LEU A 82 2.67 4.33 3.64
N LEU A 83 2.50 5.58 3.21
CA LEU A 83 3.15 6.74 3.81
C LEU A 83 2.29 7.27 4.96
N GLY A 84 2.65 6.88 6.19
CA GLY A 84 1.95 7.22 7.43
C GLY A 84 2.61 8.36 8.23
N ALA A 85 3.44 9.20 7.60
CA ALA A 85 4.11 10.28 8.29
C ALA A 85 3.11 11.26 8.92
N GLU A 86 3.15 11.39 10.25
CA GLU A 86 2.59 12.54 10.92
C GLU A 86 3.47 13.74 10.57
N TYR A 87 2.98 14.65 9.73
CA TYR A 87 3.55 16.00 9.68
C TYR A 87 3.22 16.66 11.01
N SER A 88 4.17 16.62 11.96
CA SER A 88 4.20 17.52 13.13
C SER A 88 4.94 18.80 12.79
#